data_AF-A0A9J6DC80-F1
#
_entry.id   AF-A0A9J6DC80-F1
#
_cell.length_a   1.000
_cell.length_b   1.000
_cell.length_c   1.000
_cell.angle_alpha   90.00
_cell.angle_beta   90.00
_cell.angle_gamma   90.00
#
_symmetry.space_group_name_H-M   'P 1'
#
loop_
_entity.id
_entity.type
_entity.pdbx_description
1 polymer ?
#
loop_
_entity_poly.entity_id
_entity_poly.type
_entity_poly.pdbx_seq_one_letter_code
_entity_poly.pdbx_strand_id
1 'polypeptide(L)'
;MAIKPLIMLSGRKDNDRSLLRVPQKTLVALFTFAYCEIEDLCIVLVPREPASDGGSDCNDNPLFHLPLSVLSKLKCFETSDGSPTPQELLDCEPPAVYLPNNTTATCIGGLAGVLRWVLGQLGSRTRDREYKALLGFCGGCLAACSESSL
;
A
#
# COMPACT_ATOMS: atom_id res chain seq x y z
N MET A 1 -6.51 -18.63 -15.26
CA MET A 1 -7.01 -17.78 -14.15
C MET A 1 -6.29 -16.45 -14.26
N ALA A 2 -7.00 -15.32 -14.32
CA ALA A 2 -6.34 -14.01 -14.29
C ALA A 2 -5.75 -13.80 -12.90
N ILE A 3 -4.42 -13.67 -12.81
CA ILE A 3 -3.73 -13.38 -11.56
C ILE A 3 -4.08 -11.93 -11.20
N LYS A 4 -4.60 -11.69 -9.99
CA LYS A 4 -5.01 -10.35 -9.55
C LYS A 4 -3.79 -9.55 -9.09
N PRO A 5 -3.80 -8.21 -9.24
CA PRO A 5 -2.80 -7.36 -8.63
C PRO A 5 -2.70 -7.60 -7.12
N LEU A 6 -1.49 -7.54 -6.58
CA LEU A 6 -1.20 -7.74 -5.16
C LEU A 6 -0.51 -6.50 -4.59
N ILE A 7 -1.02 -5.94 -3.50
CA ILE A 7 -0.47 -4.75 -2.85
C ILE A 7 0.26 -5.16 -1.58
N MET A 8 1.55 -4.87 -1.49
CA MET A 8 2.33 -5.05 -0.28
C MET A 8 2.34 -3.78 0.56
N LEU A 9 1.94 -3.89 1.82
CA LEU A 9 1.99 -2.82 2.82
C LEU A 9 2.76 -3.29 4.05
N SER A 10 3.47 -2.37 4.71
CA SER A 10 4.11 -2.67 6.00
C SER A 10 3.10 -2.64 7.13
N GLY A 11 3.09 -3.67 7.96
CA GLY A 11 2.23 -3.70 9.14
C GLY A 11 2.50 -4.93 10.00
N ARG A 12 2.25 -4.80 11.30
CA ARG A 12 2.38 -5.88 12.27
C ARG A 12 1.17 -5.89 13.18
N LYS A 13 0.50 -7.04 13.33
CA LYS A 13 -0.54 -7.21 14.36
C LYS A 13 0.09 -7.10 15.74
N ASP A 14 -0.56 -6.34 16.61
CA ASP A 14 -0.18 -6.31 18.01
C ASP A 14 -0.58 -7.62 18.70
N ASN A 15 0.09 -7.95 19.81
CA ASN A 15 -0.23 -9.14 20.60
C ASN A 15 -1.65 -9.07 21.18
N ASP A 16 -2.13 -7.84 21.39
CA ASP A 16 -3.53 -7.57 21.68
C ASP A 16 -4.33 -7.67 20.37
N ARG A 17 -5.12 -8.73 20.22
CA ARG A 17 -5.67 -9.28 18.94
C ARG A 17 -6.56 -8.33 18.11
N SER A 18 -6.68 -7.06 18.49
CA SER A 18 -7.56 -6.08 17.86
C SER A 18 -6.82 -4.94 17.13
N LEU A 19 -5.50 -4.80 17.31
CA LEU A 19 -4.72 -3.68 16.78
C LEU A 19 -3.69 -4.08 15.73
N LEU A 20 -3.51 -3.20 14.76
CA LEU A 20 -2.49 -3.25 13.72
C LEU A 20 -1.55 -2.05 13.88
N ARG A 21 -0.26 -2.30 14.02
CA ARG A 21 0.79 -1.28 14.05
C ARG A 21 1.32 -1.07 12.63
N VAL A 22 1.24 0.16 12.13
CA VAL A 22 1.64 0.49 10.75
C VAL A 22 2.45 1.77 10.69
N PRO A 23 3.39 1.92 9.73
CA PRO A 23 4.04 3.20 9.47
C PRO A 23 3.08 4.18 8.78
N GLN A 24 3.45 5.46 8.77
CA GLN A 24 2.68 6.53 8.12
C GLN A 24 2.32 6.22 6.66
N LYS A 25 3.26 5.67 5.86
CA LYS A 25 3.01 5.34 4.45
C LYS A 25 1.83 4.36 4.29
N THR A 26 1.77 3.34 5.13
CA THR A 26 0.66 2.36 5.15
C THR A 26 -0.64 3.00 5.65
N LEU A 27 -0.57 3.84 6.69
CA LEU A 27 -1.74 4.57 7.20
C LEU A 27 -2.39 5.41 6.09
N VAL A 28 -1.59 6.20 5.36
CA VAL A 28 -2.07 7.03 4.25
C VAL A 28 -2.67 6.17 3.13
N ALA A 29 -2.03 5.04 2.79
CA ALA A 29 -2.56 4.12 1.78
C ALA A 29 -3.93 3.56 2.19
N LEU A 30 -4.04 2.98 3.40
CA LEU A 30 -5.28 2.41 3.91
C LEU A 30 -6.39 3.45 4.06
N PHE A 31 -6.06 4.64 4.57
CA PHE A 31 -7.01 5.76 4.64
C PHE A 31 -7.52 6.13 3.25
N THR A 32 -6.63 6.24 2.27
CA THR A 32 -7.01 6.59 0.89
C THR A 32 -7.91 5.52 0.28
N PHE A 33 -7.58 4.24 0.47
CA PHE A 33 -8.41 3.13 -0.04
C PHE A 33 -9.79 3.13 0.61
N ALA A 34 -9.88 3.33 1.93
CA ALA A 34 -11.14 3.38 2.65
C ALA A 34 -11.98 4.62 2.26
N TYR A 35 -11.35 5.79 2.19
CA TYR A 35 -12.01 7.06 1.84
C TYR A 35 -12.55 7.04 0.40
N CYS A 36 -11.79 6.45 -0.52
CA CYS A 36 -12.21 6.31 -1.91
C CYS A 36 -13.09 5.08 -2.15
N GLU A 37 -13.52 4.36 -1.11
CA GLU A 37 -14.36 3.16 -1.22
C GLU A 37 -13.79 2.10 -2.20
N ILE A 38 -12.47 1.93 -2.18
CA ILE A 38 -11.79 0.98 -3.05
C ILE A 38 -11.88 -0.41 -2.42
N GLU A 39 -12.74 -1.24 -3.00
CA GLU A 39 -12.98 -2.61 -2.57
C GLU A 39 -12.15 -3.61 -3.40
N ASP A 40 -12.16 -4.88 -3.00
CA ASP A 40 -11.56 -6.01 -3.74
C ASP A 40 -10.04 -5.98 -3.97
N LEU A 41 -9.31 -5.13 -3.26
CA LEU A 41 -7.84 -5.14 -3.24
C LEU A 41 -7.29 -6.36 -2.50
N CYS A 42 -6.39 -7.10 -3.15
CA CYS A 42 -5.57 -8.10 -2.49
C CYS A 42 -4.39 -7.41 -1.83
N ILE A 43 -4.35 -7.38 -0.51
CA ILE A 43 -3.29 -6.74 0.28
C ILE A 43 -2.52 -7.82 1.01
N VAL A 44 -1.20 -7.76 0.93
CA VAL A 44 -0.29 -8.55 1.75
C VAL A 44 0.38 -7.65 2.77
N LEU A 45 0.26 -8.00 4.05
CA LEU A 45 0.93 -7.30 5.14
C LEU A 45 2.28 -7.96 5.41
N VAL A 46 3.35 -7.17 5.36
CA VAL A 46 4.71 -7.59 5.70
C VAL A 46 5.16 -6.95 7.01
N PRO A 47 5.58 -7.73 8.02
CA PRO A 47 6.25 -7.18 9.18
C PRO A 47 7.62 -6.65 8.74
N ARG A 48 7.92 -5.38 9.03
CA ARG A 48 9.29 -4.87 8.99
C ARG A 48 9.65 -4.39 10.38
N GLU A 49 10.77 -4.90 10.89
CA GLU A 49 11.36 -4.36 12.11
C GLU A 49 12.04 -3.04 11.79
N PRO A 50 11.98 -2.04 12.68
CA PRO A 50 12.87 -0.89 12.58
C PRO A 50 14.31 -1.40 12.61
N ALA A 51 15.13 -0.96 11.64
CA ALA A 51 16.49 -1.44 11.47
C ALA A 51 17.26 -1.33 12.78
N SER A 52 17.53 -2.50 13.38
CA SER A 52 18.34 -2.63 14.59
C SER A 52 19.69 -3.16 14.12
N ASP A 53 20.58 -2.27 13.68
CA ASP A 53 22.05 -2.37 13.82
C ASP A 53 22.79 -1.43 12.87
N GLY A 54 23.53 -0.46 13.45
CA GLY A 54 24.80 0.06 12.95
C GLY A 54 24.84 0.95 11.69
N GLY A 55 23.79 1.02 10.88
CA GLY A 55 23.69 1.90 9.71
C GLY A 55 22.85 3.13 10.03
N SER A 56 23.45 4.32 9.91
CA SER A 56 22.77 5.61 10.02
C SER A 56 21.75 5.81 8.89
N ASP A 57 20.59 5.15 8.99
CA ASP A 57 19.37 5.56 8.32
C ASP A 57 18.27 5.66 9.38
N CYS A 58 18.04 6.90 9.80
CA CYS A 58 16.99 7.36 10.69
C CYS A 58 15.61 6.90 10.18
N ASN A 59 15.16 5.73 10.63
CA ASN A 59 13.82 5.23 10.37
C ASN A 59 13.01 5.11 11.67
N ASP A 60 13.04 6.16 12.50
CA ASP A 60 12.02 6.49 13.52
C ASP A 60 10.71 6.91 12.82
N ASN A 61 10.22 6.09 11.89
CA ASN A 61 8.92 6.36 11.30
C ASN A 61 7.86 6.08 12.36
N PRO A 62 7.04 7.08 12.74
CA PRO A 62 6.02 6.88 13.76
C PRO A 62 5.12 5.72 13.35
N LEU A 63 4.97 4.77 14.27
CA LEU A 63 4.04 3.67 14.12
C LEU A 63 2.71 4.07 14.72
N PHE A 64 1.65 3.89 13.94
CA PHE A 64 0.27 4.20 14.31
C PHE A 64 -0.47 2.92 14.63
N HIS A 65 -1.33 2.98 15.65
CA HIS A 65 -2.24 1.90 15.99
C HIS A 65 -3.55 2.09 15.24
N LEU A 66 -3.91 1.10 14.43
CA LEU A 66 -5.19 1.03 13.73
C LEU A 66 -6.00 -0.16 14.24
N PRO A 67 -7.32 -0.01 14.43
CA PRO A 67 -8.19 -1.17 14.63
C PRO A 67 -8.13 -2.09 13.42
N LEU A 68 -8.04 -3.41 13.65
CA LEU A 68 -8.06 -4.41 12.56
C LEU A 68 -9.34 -4.34 11.72
N SER A 69 -10.43 -3.79 12.25
CA SER A 69 -11.67 -3.55 11.52
C SER A 69 -11.50 -2.65 10.30
N VAL A 70 -10.44 -1.83 10.22
CA VAL A 70 -10.10 -1.04 9.02
C VAL A 70 -9.83 -1.95 7.81
N LEU A 71 -9.37 -3.18 8.03
CA LEU A 71 -9.11 -4.15 6.96
C LEU A 71 -10.36 -4.91 6.51
N SER A 72 -11.50 -4.78 7.20
CA SER A 72 -12.70 -5.61 6.96
C SER A 72 -13.30 -5.48 5.55
N LYS A 73 -13.06 -4.34 4.88
CA LYS A 73 -13.50 -4.07 3.49
C LYS A 73 -12.47 -4.50 2.43
N LEU A 74 -11.30 -4.97 2.85
CA LEU A 74 -10.16 -5.30 2.00
C LEU A 74 -9.88 -6.81 2.05
N LYS A 75 -9.36 -7.40 0.97
CA LYS A 75 -8.92 -8.80 0.96
C LYS A 75 -7.48 -8.85 1.43
N CYS A 76 -7.28 -8.88 2.75
CA CYS A 76 -5.96 -8.90 3.37
C CYS A 76 -5.48 -10.33 3.67
N PHE A 77 -4.23 -10.61 3.34
CA PHE A 77 -3.49 -11.83 3.67
C PHE A 77 -2.21 -11.43 4.42
N GLU A 78 -1.73 -12.27 5.34
CA GLU A 78 -0.42 -12.08 5.96
C GLU A 78 0.61 -12.96 5.26
N THR A 79 1.83 -12.44 5.04
CA THR A 79 2.92 -13.27 4.48
C THR A 79 3.28 -14.44 5.38
N SER A 80 3.03 -14.33 6.70
CA SER A 80 3.28 -15.38 7.68
C SER A 80 2.44 -16.63 7.49
N ASP A 81 1.36 -16.57 6.69
CA ASP A 81 0.43 -17.67 6.50
C ASP A 81 0.89 -18.66 5.40
N GLY A 82 2.14 -18.52 4.93
CA GLY A 82 2.69 -19.37 3.85
C GLY A 82 2.11 -19.05 2.47
N SER A 83 1.41 -17.92 2.32
CA SER A 83 0.91 -17.48 1.02
C SER A 83 2.09 -17.13 0.09
N PRO A 84 2.13 -17.64 -1.14
CA PRO A 84 3.22 -17.34 -2.07
C PRO A 84 3.15 -15.87 -2.46
N THR A 85 4.00 -15.05 -1.84
CA THR A 85 4.22 -13.66 -2.25
C THR A 85 5.33 -13.66 -3.31
N PRO A 86 5.12 -13.09 -4.50
CA PRO A 86 6.14 -13.07 -5.55
C PRO A 86 7.44 -12.44 -5.04
N GLN A 87 8.58 -13.05 -5.37
CA GLN A 87 9.90 -12.57 -4.92
C GLN A 87 10.14 -11.13 -5.40
N GLU A 88 9.71 -10.80 -6.62
CA GLU A 88 9.84 -9.47 -7.20
C GLU A 88 9.10 -8.40 -6.39
N LEU A 89 8.02 -8.79 -5.70
CA LEU A 89 7.32 -7.89 -4.78
C LEU A 89 8.08 -7.76 -3.47
N LEU A 90 8.64 -8.85 -2.93
CA LEU A 90 9.41 -8.85 -1.70
C LEU A 90 10.71 -8.04 -1.81
N ASP A 91 11.28 -7.95 -3.02
CA ASP A 91 12.47 -7.14 -3.31
C ASP A 91 12.16 -5.62 -3.34
N CYS A 92 10.88 -5.23 -3.39
CA CYS A 92 10.44 -3.82 -3.36
C CYS A 92 10.31 -3.27 -1.91
N GLU A 93 10.45 -1.96 -1.73
CA GLU A 93 10.07 -1.29 -0.47
C GLU A 93 8.53 -1.06 -0.43
N PRO A 94 7.81 -1.49 0.62
CA PRO A 94 6.42 -1.13 0.80
C PRO A 94 6.24 0.40 0.99
N PRO A 95 5.12 0.98 0.53
CA PRO A 95 4.05 0.31 -0.20
C PRO A 95 4.47 -0.02 -1.63
N ALA A 96 4.09 -1.20 -2.10
CA ALA A 96 4.37 -1.64 -3.47
C ALA A 96 3.17 -2.39 -4.07
N VAL A 97 3.05 -2.39 -5.39
CA VAL A 97 2.04 -3.13 -6.14
C VAL A 97 2.73 -4.07 -7.11
N TYR A 98 2.39 -5.35 -7.05
CA TYR A 98 2.76 -6.35 -8.05
C TYR A 98 1.65 -6.49 -9.08
N LEU A 99 2.03 -6.30 -10.34
CA LEU A 99 1.19 -6.45 -11.52
C LEU A 99 1.62 -7.71 -12.26
N PRO A 100 0.89 -8.82 -12.09
CA PRO A 100 1.15 -10.01 -12.89
C PRO A 100 0.73 -9.72 -14.34
N ASN A 101 1.69 -9.79 -15.27
CA ASN A 101 1.41 -9.79 -16.70
C ASN A 101 1.82 -11.13 -17.30
N ASN A 102 1.24 -11.50 -18.45
CA ASN A 102 1.52 -12.77 -19.12
C ASN A 102 2.96 -12.88 -19.65
N THR A 103 3.67 -11.76 -19.79
CA THR A 103 5.02 -11.68 -20.37
C THR A 103 6.08 -11.17 -19.40
N THR A 104 5.79 -10.14 -18.60
CA THR A 104 6.72 -9.61 -17.59
C THR A 104 5.96 -9.08 -16.38
N ALA A 105 6.28 -9.60 -15.19
CA ALA A 105 5.78 -9.02 -13.95
C ALA A 105 6.32 -7.60 -13.77
N THR A 106 5.48 -6.67 -13.29
CA THR A 106 5.89 -5.29 -12.99
C THR A 106 5.64 -4.98 -11.53
N CYS A 107 6.64 -4.42 -10.82
CA CYS A 107 6.48 -3.88 -9.47
C CYS A 107 6.44 -2.35 -9.53
N ILE A 108 5.44 -1.74 -8.90
CA ILE A 108 5.36 -0.29 -8.69
C ILE A 108 5.61 -0.04 -7.20
N GLY A 109 6.77 0.53 -6.86
CA GLY A 109 7.12 0.92 -5.51
C GLY A 109 6.73 2.36 -5.16
N GLY A 110 6.65 2.63 -3.86
CA GLY A 110 6.47 3.97 -3.30
C GLY A 110 5.01 4.42 -3.23
N LEU A 111 4.68 5.18 -2.18
CA LEU A 111 3.32 5.59 -1.86
C LEU A 111 2.62 6.29 -3.02
N ALA A 112 3.27 7.27 -3.64
CA ALA A 112 2.70 8.01 -4.76
C ALA A 112 2.44 7.11 -5.99
N GLY A 113 3.34 6.17 -6.29
CA GLY A 113 3.19 5.24 -7.40
C GLY A 113 2.01 4.29 -7.18
N VAL A 114 1.93 3.70 -5.97
CA VAL A 114 0.83 2.83 -5.57
C VAL A 114 -0.51 3.57 -5.62
N LEU A 115 -0.62 4.77 -5.03
CA LEU A 115 -1.86 5.54 -5.04
C LEU A 115 -2.28 5.94 -6.47
N ARG A 116 -1.34 6.39 -7.32
CA ARG A 116 -1.61 6.66 -8.74
C ARG A 116 -2.18 5.46 -9.46
N TRP A 117 -1.56 4.30 -9.28
CA TRP A 117 -2.02 3.09 -9.94
C TRP A 117 -3.42 2.68 -9.44
N VAL A 118 -3.62 2.59 -8.12
CA VAL A 118 -4.91 2.16 -7.54
C VAL A 118 -6.03 3.11 -7.96
N LEU A 119 -5.84 4.42 -7.85
CA LEU A 119 -6.88 5.41 -8.17
C LEU A 119 -7.09 5.57 -9.67
N GLY A 120 -6.04 5.40 -10.48
CA GLY A 120 -6.14 5.41 -11.95
C GLY A 120 -6.89 4.21 -12.50
N GLN A 121 -6.63 3.01 -11.96
CA GLN A 121 -7.24 1.77 -12.46
C GLN A 121 -8.61 1.49 -11.83
N LEU A 122 -8.74 1.65 -10.52
CA LEU A 122 -9.94 1.26 -9.77
C LEU A 122 -10.83 2.46 -9.41
N GLY A 123 -10.26 3.66 -9.29
CA GLY A 123 -11.00 4.89 -9.03
C GLY A 123 -11.83 5.40 -10.21
N SER A 124 -11.89 4.68 -11.33
CA SER A 124 -12.88 4.92 -12.39
C SER A 124 -14.27 4.37 -12.05
N ARG A 125 -14.35 3.45 -11.06
CA ARG A 125 -15.60 2.83 -10.58
C ARG A 125 -16.22 3.55 -9.40
N THR A 126 -15.47 4.45 -8.75
CA THR A 126 -15.91 5.20 -7.57
C THR A 126 -16.55 6.53 -8.00
N ARG A 127 -17.61 6.92 -7.31
CA ARG A 127 -18.77 7.60 -7.92
C ARG A 127 -18.66 9.12 -8.14
N ASP A 128 -17.57 9.80 -7.78
CA ASP A 128 -17.47 11.27 -7.86
C ASP A 128 -16.09 11.78 -8.28
N ARG A 129 -16.08 12.93 -8.96
CA ARG A 129 -14.86 13.62 -9.41
C ARG A 129 -14.04 14.21 -8.25
N GLU A 130 -14.62 14.28 -7.05
CA GLU A 130 -14.09 15.05 -5.91
C GLU A 130 -12.86 14.43 -5.26
N TYR A 131 -12.74 13.10 -5.23
CA TYR A 131 -11.58 12.41 -4.62
C TYR A 131 -10.29 12.65 -5.40
N LYS A 132 -10.40 12.80 -6.72
CA LYS A 132 -9.25 13.11 -7.58
C LYS A 132 -8.70 14.49 -7.22
N ALA A 133 -9.55 15.48 -6.99
CA ALA A 133 -9.12 16.80 -6.57
C ALA A 133 -8.46 16.81 -5.17
N LEU A 134 -9.05 16.11 -4.18
CA LEU A 134 -8.53 16.04 -2.81
C LEU A 134 -7.09 15.48 -2.75
N LEU A 135 -6.80 14.50 -3.59
CA LEU A 135 -5.50 13.85 -3.65
C LEU A 135 -4.54 14.56 -4.61
N GLY A 136 -4.94 15.68 -5.23
CA GLY A 136 -4.12 16.43 -6.18
C GLY A 136 -3.97 15.74 -7.55
N PHE A 137 -4.89 14.84 -7.92
CA PHE A 137 -4.97 14.30 -9.28
C PHE A 137 -5.59 15.31 -10.24
N CYS A 138 -4.75 15.96 -11.04
CA CYS A 138 -5.18 16.71 -12.21
C CYS A 138 -4.98 15.84 -13.46
N GLY A 139 -6.06 15.33 -14.05
CA GLY A 139 -6.01 14.68 -15.37
C GLY A 139 -5.20 13.37 -15.46
N GLY A 140 -4.99 12.66 -14.35
CA GLY A 140 -4.26 11.37 -14.32
C GLY A 140 -2.89 11.41 -13.64
N CYS A 141 -2.42 12.58 -13.23
CA CYS A 141 -1.16 12.75 -12.50
C CYS A 141 -1.43 13.30 -11.09
N LEU A 142 -0.88 12.66 -10.02
CA LEU A 142 -0.70 13.36 -8.73
C LEU A 142 0.30 14.50 -8.96
N ALA A 143 -0.16 15.74 -8.77
CA ALA A 143 0.66 16.95 -8.85
C ALA A 143 1.61 17.13 -7.64
N ALA A 144 1.56 16.25 -6.65
CA ALA A 144 2.52 16.24 -5.55
C ALA A 144 3.70 15.31 -5.88
N CYS A 145 4.93 15.83 -5.72
CA CYS A 145 6.24 15.18 -5.92
C CYS A 145 6.99 15.45 -7.23
N SER A 146 6.90 16.66 -7.82
CA SER A 146 7.93 17.14 -8.76
C SER A 146 8.68 18.40 -8.29
N GLU A 147 8.42 18.88 -7.07
CA GLU A 147 9.20 19.97 -6.49
C GLU A 147 10.11 19.39 -5.41
N SER A 148 11.42 19.59 -5.60
CA SER A 148 12.53 19.21 -4.71
C SER A 148 13.11 17.80 -4.89
N SER A 149 13.78 17.60 -6.03
CA SER A 149 15.13 17.01 -6.00
C SER A 149 15.99 17.86 -6.94
N LEU A 150 16.64 18.87 -6.35
CA LEU A 150 17.77 19.59 -6.93
C LEU A 150 19.04 18.77 -6.66
#